data_AF-A0A923Q479-F1
#
_entry.id   AF-A0A923Q479-F1
#
_cell.length_a   1.000
_cell.length_b   1.000
_cell.length_c   1.000
_cell.angle_alpha   90.00
_cell.angle_beta   90.00
_cell.angle_gamma   90.00
#
_symmetry.space_group_name_H-M   'P 1'
#
loop_
_entity.id
_entity.type
_entity.pdbx_description
1 polymer ?
#
loop_
_entity_poly.entity_id
_entity_poly.type
_entity_poly.pdbx_seq_one_letter_code
_entity_poly.pdbx_strand_id
1 'polypeptide(L)'
;MKTLLFVLTILLSMQVFAAEFKSNDDILKKLASHTVEDIKGDAKRVEAKEKLKIDEMFDDLEAAAKFIDKSEVTEDMAVELERVCLITFLHDPTTLSADLIIKVYDRNQSVFKKAAKRLHPYDMGIILEVLRSKNEVSKNGQD
;
A
#
# COMPACT_ATOMS: atom_id res chain seq x y z
N MET A 1 35.77 49.25 -1.28
CA MET A 1 35.05 48.16 -1.98
C MET A 1 34.96 46.96 -1.06
N LYS A 2 33.80 46.70 -0.44
CA LYS A 2 33.49 45.41 0.21
C LYS A 2 31.99 45.19 0.14
N THR A 3 31.53 44.68 -1.00
CA THR A 3 30.15 44.23 -1.19
C THR A 3 30.05 42.83 -0.59
N LEU A 4 29.43 42.72 0.58
CA LEU A 4 29.17 41.43 1.23
C LEU A 4 27.88 40.86 0.64
N LEU A 5 28.02 39.97 -0.33
CA LEU A 5 26.90 39.29 -0.97
C LEU A 5 26.50 38.09 -0.10
N PHE A 6 25.44 38.26 0.69
CA PHE A 6 24.74 37.16 1.35
C PHE A 6 23.99 36.37 0.29
N VAL A 7 24.55 35.23 -0.14
CA VAL A 7 23.83 34.23 -0.94
C VAL A 7 23.09 33.34 0.05
N LEU A 8 21.86 33.72 0.37
CA LEU A 8 20.90 32.88 1.11
C LEU A 8 20.45 31.75 0.17
N THR A 9 21.17 30.63 0.21
CA THR A 9 20.77 29.41 -0.51
C THR A 9 19.62 28.76 0.28
N ILE A 10 18.39 29.14 -0.04
CA ILE A 10 17.20 28.41 0.41
C ILE A 10 17.22 27.08 -0.35
N LEU A 11 17.72 26.03 0.31
CA LEU A 11 17.44 24.65 -0.08
C LEU A 11 15.92 24.46 0.07
N LEU A 12 15.18 24.53 -1.04
CA LEU A 12 13.85 23.94 -1.11
C LEU A 12 14.02 22.43 -1.00
N SER A 13 13.99 21.92 0.22
CA SER A 13 13.65 20.53 0.48
C SER A 13 12.22 20.32 -0.03
N MET A 14 12.08 19.82 -1.26
CA MET A 14 10.82 19.26 -1.72
C MET A 14 10.44 18.17 -0.74
N GLN A 15 9.55 18.49 0.18
CA GLN A 15 8.83 17.47 0.94
C GLN A 15 8.05 16.69 -0.11
N VAL A 16 8.53 15.49 -0.43
CA VAL A 16 7.76 14.50 -1.17
C VAL A 16 6.60 14.13 -0.25
N PHE A 17 5.52 14.92 -0.32
CA PHE A 17 4.27 14.55 0.30
C PHE A 17 3.75 13.34 -0.48
N ALA A 18 3.62 12.20 0.18
CA ALA A 18 2.78 11.12 -0.30
C ALA A 18 1.42 11.75 -0.68
N ALA A 19 1.02 11.63 -1.93
CA ALA A 19 -0.19 12.29 -2.40
C ALA A 19 -1.39 11.68 -1.66
N GLU A 20 -2.05 12.47 -0.81
CA GLU A 20 -3.28 12.05 -0.16
C GLU A 20 -4.36 11.83 -1.22
N PHE A 21 -5.00 10.66 -1.20
CA PHE A 21 -6.13 10.36 -2.07
C PHE A 21 -7.28 11.35 -1.81
N LYS A 22 -7.95 11.78 -2.88
CA LYS A 22 -9.06 12.74 -2.81
C LYS A 22 -10.43 12.09 -3.01
N SER A 23 -10.46 10.87 -3.52
CA SER A 23 -11.68 10.12 -3.81
C SER A 23 -11.43 8.61 -3.85
N ASN A 24 -12.52 7.84 -3.74
CA ASN A 24 -12.50 6.39 -3.93
C ASN A 24 -12.01 6.01 -5.34
N ASP A 25 -12.39 6.79 -6.36
CA ASP A 25 -11.97 6.56 -7.76
C ASP A 25 -10.45 6.71 -7.93
N ASP A 26 -9.83 7.64 -7.20
CA ASP A 26 -8.37 7.82 -7.24
C ASP A 26 -7.65 6.61 -6.65
N ILE A 27 -8.17 6.05 -5.55
CA ILE A 27 -7.65 4.82 -4.93
C ILE A 27 -7.76 3.67 -5.92
N LEU A 28 -8.95 3.45 -6.48
CA LEU A 28 -9.18 2.36 -7.42
C LEU A 28 -8.25 2.45 -8.62
N LYS A 29 -8.16 3.61 -9.27
CA LYS A 29 -7.28 3.81 -10.43
C LYS A 29 -5.82 3.58 -10.06
N LYS A 30 -5.39 4.07 -8.89
CA LYS A 30 -3.99 3.97 -8.47
C LYS A 30 -3.62 2.52 -8.14
N LEU A 31 -4.40 1.84 -7.30
CA LEU A 31 -4.14 0.45 -6.95
C LEU A 31 -4.29 -0.49 -8.16
N ALA A 32 -5.27 -0.24 -9.04
CA ALA A 32 -5.45 -1.00 -10.28
C ALA A 32 -4.27 -0.87 -11.25
N SER A 33 -3.51 0.22 -11.17
CA SER A 33 -2.34 0.43 -12.03
C SER A 33 -1.13 -0.44 -11.65
N HIS A 34 -1.12 -1.02 -10.45
CA HIS A 34 -0.04 -1.88 -9.97
C HIS A 34 -0.19 -3.32 -10.47
N THR A 35 0.90 -3.83 -11.05
CA THR A 35 0.98 -5.17 -11.64
C THR A 35 2.17 -5.96 -11.08
N VAL A 36 2.16 -7.29 -11.29
CA VAL A 36 3.29 -8.15 -10.90
C VAL A 36 4.55 -7.81 -11.73
N GLU A 37 4.39 -7.28 -12.92
CA GLU A 37 5.48 -6.88 -13.81
C GLU A 37 6.29 -5.70 -13.26
N ASP A 38 5.63 -4.81 -12.50
CA ASP A 38 6.26 -3.62 -11.93
C ASP A 38 7.41 -3.96 -10.97
N ILE A 39 7.22 -5.01 -10.16
CA ILE A 39 8.18 -5.48 -9.14
C ILE A 39 9.22 -6.48 -9.68
N LYS A 40 8.97 -7.13 -10.82
CA LYS A 40 9.97 -8.00 -11.49
C LYS A 40 11.19 -7.21 -11.96
N GLY A 41 11.06 -5.89 -12.17
CA GLY A 41 12.12 -5.00 -12.64
C GLY A 41 12.95 -4.33 -11.53
N ASP A 42 12.63 -4.56 -10.26
CA ASP A 42 13.17 -3.76 -9.15
C ASP A 42 14.70 -3.88 -8.99
N ALA A 43 15.30 -5.03 -9.34
CA ALA A 43 16.76 -5.18 -9.35
C ALA A 43 17.49 -4.13 -10.20
N LYS A 44 16.90 -3.71 -11.33
CA LYS A 44 17.48 -2.67 -12.21
C LYS A 44 17.28 -1.25 -11.65
N ARG A 45 16.26 -1.02 -10.84
CA ARG A 45 15.94 0.30 -10.26
C ARG A 45 16.83 0.63 -9.06
N VAL A 46 17.21 -0.39 -8.29
CA VAL A 46 18.21 -0.27 -7.21
C VAL A 46 19.50 0.35 -7.76
N GLU A 47 19.97 -0.13 -8.92
CA GLU A 47 21.19 0.39 -9.58
C GLU A 47 21.04 1.86 -10.00
N ALA A 48 19.84 2.26 -10.44
CA ALA A 48 19.51 3.62 -10.84
C ALA A 48 19.23 4.59 -9.67
N LYS A 49 19.18 4.10 -8.42
CA LYS A 49 18.75 4.85 -7.21
C LYS A 49 17.35 5.45 -7.36
N GLU A 50 16.51 4.83 -8.16
CA GLU A 50 15.10 5.18 -8.25
C GLU A 50 14.33 4.49 -7.13
N LYS A 51 13.19 5.06 -6.75
CA LYS A 51 12.28 4.40 -5.82
C LYS A 51 11.84 3.06 -6.42
N LEU A 52 11.86 2.00 -5.61
CA LEU A 52 11.43 0.68 -6.06
C LEU A 52 9.92 0.68 -6.24
N LYS A 53 9.42 -0.12 -7.19
CA LYS A 53 7.96 -0.22 -7.37
C LYS A 53 7.30 -0.84 -6.16
N ILE A 54 7.97 -1.77 -5.49
CA ILE A 54 7.47 -2.31 -4.24
C ILE A 54 7.29 -1.21 -3.17
N ASP A 55 8.21 -0.24 -3.07
CA ASP A 55 8.09 0.89 -2.14
C ASP A 55 6.94 1.83 -2.52
N GLU A 56 6.70 2.04 -3.82
CA GLU A 56 5.52 2.78 -4.28
C GLU A 56 4.22 2.07 -3.90
N MET A 57 4.15 0.74 -4.06
CA MET A 57 2.99 -0.06 -3.67
C MET A 57 2.71 0.02 -2.17
N PHE A 58 3.74 0.04 -1.31
CA PHE A 58 3.56 0.22 0.14
C PHE A 58 2.97 1.59 0.47
N ASP A 59 3.52 2.66 -0.10
CA ASP A 59 3.01 4.01 0.15
C ASP A 59 1.55 4.14 -0.30
N ASP A 60 1.21 3.56 -1.46
CA ASP A 60 -0.16 3.59 -1.98
C ASP A 60 -1.12 2.75 -1.12
N LEU A 61 -0.69 1.58 -0.63
CA LEU A 61 -1.47 0.76 0.31
C LEU A 61 -1.72 1.50 1.62
N GLU A 62 -0.68 2.13 2.20
CA GLU A 62 -0.80 2.87 3.44
C GLU A 62 -1.72 4.09 3.27
N ALA A 63 -1.54 4.86 2.20
CA ALA A 63 -2.38 6.01 1.89
C ALA A 63 -3.84 5.61 1.65
N ALA A 64 -4.07 4.50 0.93
CA ALA A 64 -5.40 3.98 0.69
C ALA A 64 -6.05 3.53 2.00
N ALA A 65 -5.33 2.78 2.83
CA ALA A 65 -5.82 2.34 4.14
C ALA A 65 -6.18 3.53 5.04
N LYS A 66 -5.35 4.58 5.07
CA LYS A 66 -5.60 5.83 5.83
C LYS A 66 -6.82 6.59 5.33
N PHE A 67 -7.02 6.66 4.02
CA PHE A 67 -8.20 7.31 3.43
C PHE A 67 -9.49 6.54 3.76
N ILE A 68 -9.42 5.21 3.58
CA ILE A 68 -10.54 4.29 3.79
C ILE A 68 -10.89 4.18 5.28
N ASP A 69 -9.93 4.40 6.18
CA ASP A 69 -10.18 4.49 7.63
C ASP A 69 -11.28 5.49 8.00
N LYS A 70 -11.50 6.49 7.12
CA LYS A 70 -12.45 7.59 7.28
C LYS A 70 -13.63 7.53 6.29
N SER A 71 -13.71 6.48 5.46
CA SER A 71 -14.67 6.36 4.35
C SER A 71 -15.32 4.97 4.29
N GLU A 72 -16.43 4.84 3.56
CA GLU A 72 -17.04 3.52 3.34
C GLU A 72 -16.19 2.68 2.38
N VAL A 73 -16.02 1.39 2.72
CA VAL A 73 -15.26 0.44 1.91
C VAL A 73 -16.19 -0.24 0.92
N THR A 74 -15.94 -0.05 -0.38
CA THR A 74 -16.63 -0.81 -1.42
C THR A 74 -15.93 -2.15 -1.68
N GLU A 75 -16.65 -3.10 -2.28
CA GLU A 75 -16.07 -4.39 -2.64
C GLU A 75 -14.93 -4.25 -3.65
N ASP A 76 -15.05 -3.35 -4.63
CA ASP A 76 -13.97 -3.08 -5.60
C ASP A 76 -12.71 -2.58 -4.90
N MET A 77 -12.84 -1.67 -3.92
CA MET A 77 -11.68 -1.17 -3.18
C MET A 77 -11.01 -2.28 -2.36
N ALA A 78 -11.82 -3.15 -1.74
CA ALA A 78 -11.29 -4.30 -1.02
C ALA A 78 -10.54 -5.27 -1.95
N VAL A 79 -11.04 -5.53 -3.16
CA VAL A 79 -10.34 -6.36 -4.16
C VAL A 79 -8.98 -5.76 -4.51
N GLU A 80 -8.93 -4.45 -4.77
CA GLU A 80 -7.70 -3.76 -5.14
C GLU A 80 -6.67 -3.77 -4.00
N LEU A 81 -7.10 -3.55 -2.75
CA LEU A 81 -6.24 -3.65 -1.58
C LEU A 81 -5.68 -5.07 -1.40
N GLU A 82 -6.55 -6.09 -1.49
CA GLU A 82 -6.16 -7.49 -1.36
C GLU A 82 -5.17 -7.90 -2.46
N ARG A 83 -5.40 -7.46 -3.71
CA ARG A 83 -4.50 -7.78 -4.82
C ARG A 83 -3.12 -7.15 -4.65
N VAL A 84 -3.04 -5.85 -4.35
CA VAL A 84 -1.73 -5.18 -4.18
C VAL A 84 -1.01 -5.71 -2.93
N CYS A 85 -1.74 -6.01 -1.85
CA CYS A 85 -1.19 -6.70 -0.69
C CYS A 85 -0.61 -8.07 -1.07
N LEU A 86 -1.30 -8.83 -1.92
CA LEU A 86 -0.84 -10.15 -2.36
C LEU A 86 0.38 -10.04 -3.29
N ILE A 87 0.40 -9.09 -4.23
CA ILE A 87 1.54 -8.85 -5.13
C ILE A 87 2.82 -8.62 -4.31
N THR A 88 2.75 -7.73 -3.31
CA THR A 88 3.89 -7.40 -2.44
C THR A 88 4.28 -8.58 -1.55
N PHE A 89 3.31 -9.27 -0.94
CA PHE A 89 3.56 -10.43 -0.08
C PHE A 89 4.18 -11.62 -0.81
N LEU A 90 3.70 -11.94 -2.02
CA LEU A 90 4.24 -13.05 -2.82
C LEU A 90 5.64 -12.75 -3.36
N HIS A 91 5.96 -11.48 -3.58
CA HIS A 91 7.31 -11.06 -3.97
C HIS A 91 8.28 -11.14 -2.82
N ASP A 92 7.89 -10.62 -1.66
CA ASP A 92 8.67 -10.64 -0.44
C ASP A 92 7.75 -10.88 0.77
N PRO A 93 7.70 -12.13 1.28
CA PRO A 93 6.85 -12.48 2.43
C PRO A 93 7.24 -11.80 3.75
N THR A 94 8.43 -11.17 3.80
CA THR A 94 8.85 -10.40 4.98
C THR A 94 8.19 -9.02 5.05
N THR A 95 7.49 -8.64 3.98
CA THR A 95 6.84 -7.34 3.87
C THR A 95 5.63 -7.19 4.80
N LEU A 96 5.41 -5.96 5.25
CA LEU A 96 4.35 -5.60 6.19
C LEU A 96 3.06 -5.14 5.47
N SER A 97 2.87 -5.49 4.19
CA SER A 97 1.70 -5.02 3.41
C SER A 97 0.37 -5.39 4.06
N ALA A 98 0.29 -6.59 4.63
CA ALA A 98 -0.88 -7.03 5.38
C ALA A 98 -1.14 -6.16 6.62
N ASP A 99 -0.09 -5.72 7.31
CA ASP A 99 -0.19 -4.87 8.50
C ASP A 99 -0.72 -3.46 8.14
N LEU A 100 -0.47 -2.98 6.93
CA LEU A 100 -0.98 -1.69 6.45
C LEU A 100 -2.51 -1.69 6.30
N ILE A 101 -3.10 -2.81 5.88
CA ILE A 101 -4.54 -2.91 5.61
C ILE A 101 -5.32 -3.59 6.74
N ILE A 102 -4.65 -4.13 7.77
CA ILE A 102 -5.28 -4.99 8.78
C ILE A 102 -6.40 -4.29 9.57
N LYS A 103 -6.22 -3.01 9.89
CA LYS A 103 -7.23 -2.20 10.61
C LYS A 103 -8.50 -2.00 9.75
N VAL A 104 -8.33 -1.87 8.45
CA VAL A 104 -9.44 -1.74 7.50
C VAL A 104 -10.13 -3.09 7.32
N TYR A 105 -9.36 -4.17 7.19
CA TYR A 105 -9.86 -5.54 7.14
C TYR A 105 -10.71 -5.89 8.37
N ASP A 106 -10.21 -5.64 9.59
CA ASP A 106 -10.90 -6.07 10.82
C ASP A 106 -12.28 -5.44 10.97
N ARG A 107 -12.44 -4.17 10.58
CA ARG A 107 -13.74 -3.49 10.61
C ARG A 107 -14.68 -3.88 9.46
N ASN A 108 -14.13 -4.37 8.35
CA ASN A 108 -14.87 -4.60 7.10
C ASN A 108 -14.77 -6.06 6.62
N GLN A 109 -14.60 -7.02 7.53
CA GLN A 109 -14.29 -8.41 7.18
C GLN A 109 -15.27 -9.03 6.17
N SER A 110 -16.56 -8.70 6.24
CA SER A 110 -17.55 -9.22 5.30
C SER A 110 -17.34 -8.72 3.87
N VAL A 111 -16.87 -7.49 3.71
CA VAL A 111 -16.58 -6.89 2.40
C VAL A 111 -15.33 -7.53 1.81
N PHE A 112 -14.26 -7.63 2.60
CA PHE A 112 -13.01 -8.31 2.19
C PHE A 112 -13.26 -9.79 1.86
N LYS A 113 -13.99 -10.53 2.69
CA LYS A 113 -14.35 -11.94 2.38
C LYS A 113 -15.19 -12.10 1.12
N LYS A 114 -15.94 -11.07 0.68
CA LYS A 114 -16.65 -11.09 -0.61
C LYS A 114 -15.69 -10.75 -1.75
N ALA A 115 -14.92 -9.68 -1.58
CA ALA A 115 -13.88 -9.25 -2.52
C ALA A 115 -12.89 -10.39 -2.85
N ALA A 116 -12.40 -11.10 -1.85
CA ALA A 116 -11.45 -12.20 -2.03
C ALA A 116 -11.98 -13.32 -2.94
N LYS A 117 -13.30 -13.50 -3.03
CA LYS A 117 -13.91 -14.49 -3.95
C LYS A 117 -13.78 -14.12 -5.43
N ARG A 118 -13.43 -12.87 -5.72
CA ARG A 118 -13.13 -12.39 -7.08
C ARG A 118 -11.68 -12.62 -7.48
N LEU A 119 -10.82 -13.02 -6.55
CA LEU A 119 -9.45 -13.43 -6.82
C LEU A 119 -9.41 -14.89 -7.27
N HIS A 120 -8.27 -15.31 -7.83
CA HIS A 120 -8.04 -16.72 -8.13
C HIS A 120 -8.11 -17.55 -6.82
N PRO A 121 -8.65 -18.79 -6.83
CA PRO A 121 -8.85 -19.55 -5.58
C PRO A 121 -7.58 -19.76 -4.73
N TYR A 122 -6.42 -19.90 -5.40
CA TYR A 122 -5.11 -19.97 -4.72
C TYR A 122 -4.78 -18.66 -3.98
N ASP A 123 -4.93 -17.53 -4.67
CA ASP A 123 -4.67 -16.18 -4.16
C ASP A 123 -5.61 -15.83 -3.00
N MET A 124 -6.89 -16.18 -3.14
CA MET A 124 -7.90 -16.06 -2.08
C MET A 124 -7.49 -16.81 -0.81
N GLY A 125 -7.02 -18.06 -0.96
CA GLY A 125 -6.58 -18.87 0.19
C GLY A 125 -5.45 -18.19 0.96
N ILE A 126 -4.44 -17.72 0.24
CA ILE A 126 -3.27 -17.05 0.82
C ILE A 126 -3.66 -15.74 1.51
N ILE A 127 -4.36 -14.85 0.81
CA ILE A 127 -4.65 -13.52 1.36
C ILE A 127 -5.55 -13.62 2.60
N LEU A 128 -6.54 -14.52 2.62
CA LEU A 128 -7.39 -14.73 3.78
C LEU A 128 -6.61 -15.33 4.96
N GLU A 129 -5.68 -16.25 4.71
CA GLU A 129 -4.83 -16.81 5.75
C GLU A 129 -3.89 -15.76 6.34
N VAL A 130 -3.24 -14.96 5.50
CA VAL A 130 -2.33 -13.88 5.92
C VAL A 130 -3.09 -12.85 6.77
N LEU A 131 -4.22 -12.34 6.26
CA LEU A 131 -5.02 -11.33 6.97
C LEU A 131 -5.62 -11.87 8.27
N ARG A 132 -6.10 -13.13 8.29
CA ARG A 132 -6.60 -13.75 9.53
C ARG A 132 -5.49 -13.88 10.57
N SER A 133 -4.34 -14.43 10.17
CA SER A 133 -3.22 -14.68 11.09
C SER A 133 -2.69 -13.37 11.68
N LYS A 134 -2.55 -12.33 10.86
CA LYS A 134 -2.14 -10.99 11.34
C LYS A 134 -3.16 -10.35 12.27
N ASN A 135 -4.45 -10.52 12.00
CA ASN A 135 -5.51 -10.00 12.86
C ASN A 135 -5.50 -10.67 14.25
N GLU A 136 -5.29 -11.99 14.29
CA GLU A 136 -5.18 -12.75 15.54
C GLU A 136 -3.96 -12.32 16.36
N VAL A 137 -2.79 -12.16 15.71
CA VAL A 137 -1.58 -11.66 16.38
C VAL A 137 -1.77 -10.24 16.92
N SER A 138 -2.40 -9.34 16.14
CA SER A 138 -2.66 -7.97 16.58
C SER A 138 -3.60 -7.90 17.79
N LYS A 139 -4.53 -8.84 17.93
CA LYS A 139 -5.45 -8.90 19.07
C LYS A 139 -4.79 -9.46 20.33
N ASN A 140 -3.95 -10.48 20.18
CA ASN A 140 -3.27 -11.13 21.31
C ASN A 140 -2.07 -10.33 21.85
N GLY A 141 -1.53 -9.38 21.08
CA GLY A 141 -0.41 -8.52 21.48
C GLY A 141 -0.81 -7.17 22.11
N GLN A 142 -2.11 -6.91 22.30
CA GLN A 142 -2.64 -5.68 22.91
C GLN A 142 -3.11 -5.86 24.36
N ASP A 143 -2.83 -7.02 24.98
CA ASP A 143 -3.08 -7.32 26.40
C ASP A 143 -1.92 -6.87 27.31
#